data_AF-A0A6M3LVT3-F1
#
_entry.id   AF-A0A6M3LVT3-F1
#
_cell.length_a   1.000
_cell.length_b   1.000
_cell.length_c   1.000
_cell.angle_alpha   90.00
_cell.angle_beta   90.00
_cell.angle_gamma   90.00
#
_symmetry.space_group_name_H-M   'P 1'
#
loop_
_entity.id
_entity.type
_entity.pdbx_description
1 polymer ?
#
loop_
_entity_poly.entity_id
_entity_poly.type
_entity_poly.pdbx_seq_one_letter_code
_entity_poly.pdbx_strand_id
1 'polypeptide(L)'
;MPKYQTNAQRLYRYERIAKAEGEQCIICWLEKRVRRGPPAVKLEIDHADGNKENWSWDNLHLVCHRDNCRLREMSVKAKVTMLRTYSDQLERERERENLPTWKTLDKEDSDYRSGPPEMKANSRYEPKWLNFIHGQMKADGSILREDAISGGAHYSGCAVQTSRNYLTKHTSPWSCFKEKVDSSGNKVIVYRNLTGKPITVKVAYRDHRGYRGENDGRTPEKT
;
A
#
# COMPACT_ATOMS: atom_id res chain seq x y z
N MET A 1 -4.28 -7.30 -4.60
CA MET A 1 -3.34 -6.57 -5.49
C MET A 1 -3.55 -7.05 -6.93
N PRO A 2 -3.29 -6.22 -7.95
CA PRO A 2 -3.40 -6.65 -9.35
C PRO A 2 -2.41 -7.80 -9.64
N LYS A 3 -2.87 -8.81 -10.39
CA LYS A 3 -2.09 -10.01 -10.75
C LYS A 3 -0.89 -9.71 -11.67
N TYR A 4 -0.90 -8.56 -12.33
CA TYR A 4 0.16 -8.11 -13.23
C TYR A 4 0.85 -6.88 -12.66
N GLN A 5 2.18 -6.88 -12.68
CA GLN A 5 3.00 -5.71 -12.36
C GLN A 5 3.56 -5.09 -13.65
N THR A 6 3.38 -3.78 -13.81
CA THR A 6 4.01 -3.00 -14.88
C THR A 6 5.54 -2.94 -14.69
N ASN A 7 6.29 -2.57 -15.73
CA ASN A 7 7.74 -2.39 -15.63
C ASN A 7 8.12 -1.36 -14.55
N ALA A 8 7.36 -0.25 -14.46
CA ALA A 8 7.57 0.77 -13.44
C ALA A 8 7.35 0.21 -12.01
N GLN A 9 6.32 -0.61 -11.81
CA GLN A 9 6.07 -1.25 -10.52
C GLN A 9 7.18 -2.25 -10.14
N ARG A 10 7.69 -3.01 -11.11
CA ARG A 10 8.81 -3.94 -10.89
C ARG A 10 10.10 -3.20 -10.55
N LEU A 11 10.39 -2.09 -11.23
CA LEU A 11 11.54 -1.25 -10.97
C LEU A 11 11.47 -0.64 -9.56
N TYR A 12 10.33 -0.03 -9.21
CA TYR A 12 10.11 0.51 -7.87
C TYR A 12 10.30 -0.55 -6.78
N ARG A 13 9.78 -1.77 -6.98
CA ARG A 13 9.99 -2.88 -6.04
C ARG A 13 11.45 -3.28 -5.93
N TYR A 14 12.15 -3.39 -7.06
CA TYR A 14 13.58 -3.67 -7.06
C TYR A 14 14.35 -2.63 -6.24
N GLU A 15 14.12 -1.34 -6.50
CA GLU A 15 14.78 -0.23 -5.80
C GLU A 15 14.48 -0.25 -4.29
N ARG A 16 13.23 -0.53 -3.92
CA ARG A 16 12.81 -0.70 -2.53
C ARG A 16 13.54 -1.84 -1.83
N ILE A 17 13.55 -3.03 -2.43
CA ILE A 17 14.27 -4.19 -1.87
C ILE A 17 15.77 -3.90 -1.82
N ALA A 18 16.34 -3.28 -2.87
CA ALA A 18 17.75 -2.90 -2.90
C ALA A 18 18.10 -1.92 -1.77
N LYS A 19 17.25 -0.93 -1.49
CA LYS A 19 17.45 0.00 -0.36
C LYS A 19 17.35 -0.72 0.98
N ALA A 20 16.45 -1.69 1.13
CA ALA A 20 16.26 -2.46 2.37
C ALA A 20 17.31 -3.55 2.61
N GLU A 21 17.82 -4.19 1.56
CA GLU A 21 18.71 -5.37 1.62
C GLU A 21 20.16 -5.03 1.22
N GLY A 22 20.44 -3.80 0.77
CA GLY A 22 21.78 -3.32 0.43
C GLY A 22 22.27 -3.62 -0.98
N GLU A 23 21.33 -3.78 -1.93
CA GLU A 23 21.60 -4.06 -3.35
C GLU A 23 22.61 -5.21 -3.56
N GLN A 24 22.32 -6.35 -2.92
CA GLN A 24 23.18 -7.53 -2.95
C GLN A 24 22.36 -8.81 -2.89
N CYS A 25 22.95 -9.92 -3.33
CA CYS A 25 22.39 -11.24 -3.15
C CYS A 25 22.41 -11.62 -1.66
N ILE A 26 21.22 -11.77 -1.07
CA ILE A 26 21.06 -12.09 0.36
C ILE A 26 21.78 -13.39 0.77
N ILE A 27 21.76 -14.40 -0.11
CA ILE A 27 22.41 -15.70 0.12
C ILE A 27 23.93 -15.58 0.12
N CYS A 28 24.51 -14.93 -0.89
CA CYS A 28 25.96 -14.76 -0.96
C CYS A 28 26.49 -13.92 0.20
N TRP A 29 25.72 -12.91 0.64
CA TRP A 29 26.09 -12.11 1.79
C TRP A 29 26.10 -12.96 3.07
N LEU A 30 25.02 -13.68 3.38
CA LEU A 30 24.91 -14.36 4.67
C LEU A 30 25.67 -15.69 4.76
N GLU A 31 25.73 -16.48 3.68
CA GLU A 31 26.47 -17.75 3.69
C GLU A 31 27.98 -17.54 3.51
N LYS A 32 28.38 -16.58 2.67
CA LYS A 32 29.77 -16.47 2.20
C LYS A 32 30.46 -15.17 2.64
N ARG A 33 29.72 -14.21 3.20
CA ARG A 33 30.22 -12.86 3.51
C ARG A 33 30.84 -12.17 2.30
N VAL A 34 30.29 -12.44 1.11
CA VAL A 34 30.70 -11.82 -0.16
C VAL A 34 29.55 -11.01 -0.72
N ARG A 35 29.77 -9.70 -0.85
CA ARG A 35 28.83 -8.82 -1.56
C ARG A 35 28.82 -9.19 -3.04
N ARG A 36 27.68 -9.69 -3.52
CA ARG A 36 27.41 -9.88 -4.95
C ARG A 36 26.23 -9.02 -5.35
N GLY A 37 26.47 -8.02 -6.19
CA GLY A 37 25.44 -7.12 -6.70
C GLY A 37 25.98 -6.30 -7.87
N PRO A 38 25.20 -5.34 -8.38
CA PRO A 38 25.63 -4.44 -9.43
C PRO A 38 26.92 -3.66 -9.07
N PRO A 39 27.75 -3.30 -10.06
CA PRO A 39 27.61 -3.64 -11.49
C PRO A 39 28.07 -5.07 -11.83
N ALA A 40 28.76 -5.77 -10.93
CA ALA A 40 29.41 -7.05 -11.21
C ALA A 40 28.42 -8.20 -11.48
N VAL A 41 27.27 -8.19 -10.80
CA VAL A 41 26.28 -9.26 -10.89
C VAL A 41 24.88 -8.66 -10.96
N LYS A 42 24.13 -9.02 -12.01
CA LYS A 42 22.71 -8.70 -12.11
C LYS A 42 21.92 -9.49 -11.05
N LEU A 43 21.11 -8.79 -10.27
CA LEU A 43 20.22 -9.38 -9.28
C LEU A 43 18.83 -9.60 -9.87
N GLU A 44 18.14 -10.60 -9.35
CA GLU A 44 16.78 -10.97 -9.70
C GLU A 44 15.92 -10.92 -8.42
N ILE A 45 14.66 -10.51 -8.56
CA ILE A 45 13.68 -10.62 -7.47
C ILE A 45 13.19 -12.06 -7.44
N ASP A 46 13.47 -12.76 -6.35
CA ASP A 46 12.95 -14.09 -6.08
C ASP A 46 11.73 -14.03 -5.17
N HIS A 47 10.77 -14.93 -5.42
CA HIS A 47 9.57 -15.10 -4.62
C HIS A 47 9.76 -16.33 -3.73
N ALA A 48 9.83 -16.12 -2.40
CA ALA A 48 10.15 -17.17 -1.44
C ALA A 48 9.16 -18.35 -1.52
N ASP A 49 7.88 -18.07 -1.74
CA ASP A 49 6.81 -19.06 -1.90
C ASP A 49 6.74 -19.70 -3.31
N GLY A 50 7.57 -19.25 -4.26
CA GLY A 50 7.55 -19.69 -5.65
C GLY A 50 6.38 -19.13 -6.49
N ASN A 51 5.46 -18.38 -5.88
CA ASN A 51 4.32 -17.79 -6.56
C ASN A 51 4.66 -16.40 -7.11
N LYS A 52 4.82 -16.30 -8.44
CA LYS A 52 5.14 -15.04 -9.15
C LYS A 52 4.04 -13.97 -9.07
N GLU A 53 2.86 -14.31 -8.54
CA GLU A 53 1.77 -13.36 -8.29
C GLU A 53 1.76 -12.84 -6.85
N ASN A 54 2.55 -13.42 -5.93
CA ASN A 54 2.61 -12.99 -4.54
C ASN A 54 3.69 -11.91 -4.31
N TRP A 55 3.27 -10.66 -4.45
CA TRP A 55 4.12 -9.49 -4.31
C TRP A 55 4.13 -8.87 -2.90
N SER A 56 3.90 -9.66 -1.86
CA SER A 56 4.08 -9.20 -0.48
C SER A 56 5.56 -8.93 -0.18
N TRP A 57 5.88 -7.87 0.55
CA TRP A 57 7.28 -7.48 0.78
C TRP A 57 8.10 -8.54 1.53
N ASP A 58 7.46 -9.30 2.43
CA ASP A 58 8.07 -10.41 3.17
C ASP A 58 8.34 -11.67 2.32
N ASN A 59 7.89 -11.67 1.05
CA ASN A 59 8.08 -12.77 0.12
C ASN A 59 9.12 -12.46 -0.96
N LEU A 60 9.60 -11.21 -1.06
CA LEU A 60 10.48 -10.76 -2.15
C LEU A 60 11.90 -10.53 -1.64
N HIS A 61 12.88 -11.12 -2.31
CA HIS A 61 14.30 -10.96 -1.97
C HIS A 61 15.17 -10.78 -3.20
N LEU A 62 16.29 -10.06 -3.06
CA LEU A 62 17.29 -9.98 -4.11
C LEU A 62 18.28 -11.15 -4.05
N VAL A 63 18.40 -11.85 -5.17
CA VAL A 63 19.34 -12.96 -5.33
C VAL A 63 20.09 -12.87 -6.65
N CYS A 64 21.31 -13.41 -6.70
CA CYS A 64 22.00 -13.59 -7.97
C CYS A 64 21.39 -14.76 -8.75
N HIS A 65 21.56 -14.77 -10.08
CA HIS A 65 21.03 -15.83 -10.94
C HIS A 65 21.41 -17.25 -10.48
N ARG A 66 22.68 -17.46 -10.08
CA ARG A 66 23.17 -18.75 -9.58
C ARG A 66 22.41 -19.23 -8.35
N ASP A 67 22.24 -18.36 -7.35
CA ASP A 67 21.53 -18.74 -6.13
C ASP A 67 20.02 -18.86 -6.39
N ASN A 68 19.46 -18.07 -7.32
CA ASN A 68 18.07 -18.25 -7.77
C ASN A 68 17.83 -19.64 -8.36
N CYS A 69 18.73 -20.13 -9.22
CA CYS A 69 18.64 -21.50 -9.75
C CYS A 69 18.65 -22.55 -8.62
N ARG A 70 19.56 -22.42 -7.65
CA ARG A 70 19.61 -23.31 -6.47
C ARG A 70 18.30 -23.28 -5.67
N LEU A 71 17.73 -22.10 -5.46
CA LEU A 71 16.48 -21.93 -4.74
C LEU A 71 15.29 -22.60 -5.43
N ARG A 72 15.28 -22.74 -6.76
CA ARG A 72 14.21 -23.41 -7.51
C ARG A 72 14.16 -24.93 -7.27
N GLU A 73 15.29 -25.52 -6.87
CA GLU A 73 15.39 -26.94 -6.57
C GLU A 73 14.96 -27.25 -5.12
N MET A 74 14.83 -26.22 -4.27
CA MET A 74 14.39 -26.37 -2.88
C MET A 74 12.87 -26.53 -2.78
N SER A 75 12.42 -27.25 -1.75
CA SER A 75 11.00 -27.23 -1.39
C SER A 75 10.59 -25.81 -0.94
N VAL A 76 9.37 -25.40 -1.30
CA VAL A 76 8.83 -24.07 -0.97
C VAL A 76 8.94 -23.77 0.53
N LYS A 77 8.63 -24.76 1.39
CA LYS A 77 8.72 -24.62 2.84
C LYS A 77 10.15 -24.32 3.31
N ALA A 78 11.15 -25.06 2.79
CA ALA A 78 12.55 -24.85 3.14
C ALA A 78 13.05 -23.48 2.65
N LYS A 79 12.66 -23.09 1.43
CA LYS A 79 12.99 -21.80 0.83
C LYS A 79 12.43 -20.62 1.63
N VAL A 80 11.13 -20.63 1.96
CA VAL A 80 10.50 -19.59 2.79
C VAL A 80 11.18 -19.49 4.15
N THR A 81 11.45 -20.63 4.80
CA THR A 81 12.10 -20.64 6.12
C THR A 81 13.51 -20.07 6.07
N MET A 82 14.31 -20.46 5.07
CA MET A 82 15.67 -19.95 4.87
C MET A 82 15.66 -18.45 4.60
N LEU A 83 14.89 -17.98 3.61
CA LEU A 83 14.90 -16.58 3.19
C LEU A 83 14.37 -15.64 4.28
N ARG A 84 13.36 -16.06 5.06
CA ARG A 84 12.91 -15.30 6.25
C ARG A 84 14.00 -15.18 7.29
N THR A 85 14.63 -16.30 7.66
CA THR A 85 15.74 -16.30 8.63
C THR A 85 16.88 -15.38 8.17
N TYR A 86 17.17 -15.39 6.86
CA TYR A 86 18.19 -14.55 6.25
C TYR A 86 17.79 -13.08 6.25
N SER A 87 16.55 -12.77 5.89
CA SER A 87 16.01 -11.41 5.94
C SER A 87 16.11 -10.83 7.35
N ASP A 88 15.71 -11.59 8.38
CA ASP A 88 15.79 -11.18 9.79
C ASP A 88 17.24 -10.95 10.27
N GLN A 89 18.19 -11.74 9.77
CA GLN A 89 19.61 -11.56 10.08
C GLN A 89 20.17 -10.31 9.41
N LEU A 90 19.86 -10.12 8.12
CA LEU A 90 20.29 -8.96 7.36
C LEU A 90 19.70 -7.66 7.91
N GLU A 91 18.42 -7.66 8.28
CA GLU A 91 17.77 -6.50 8.90
C GLU A 91 18.49 -6.09 10.19
N ARG A 92 18.81 -7.04 11.08
CA ARG A 92 19.58 -6.77 12.31
C ARG A 92 21.00 -6.27 12.05
N GLU A 93 21.68 -6.79 11.02
CA GLU A 93 22.99 -6.27 10.60
C GLU A 93 22.90 -4.82 10.16
N ARG A 94 21.91 -4.50 9.33
CA ARG A 94 21.71 -3.15 8.81
C ARG A 94 21.26 -2.16 9.87
N GLU A 95 20.40 -2.57 10.81
CA GLU A 95 20.02 -1.75 11.96
C GLU A 95 21.25 -1.36 12.80
N ARG A 96 22.19 -2.29 13.03
CA ARG A 96 23.44 -2.01 13.75
C ARG A 96 24.34 -1.01 13.02
N GLU A 97 24.30 -1.01 11.69
CA GLU A 97 25.06 -0.09 10.84
C GLU A 97 24.32 1.23 10.57
N ASN A 98 23.15 1.45 11.20
CA ASN A 98 22.26 2.59 10.92
C ASN A 98 21.90 2.73 9.44
N LEU A 99 21.79 1.61 8.71
CA LEU A 99 21.39 1.57 7.32
C LEU A 99 19.86 1.40 7.18
N PRO A 100 19.26 1.80 6.04
CA PRO A 100 17.83 1.62 5.82
C PRO A 100 17.42 0.15 5.86
N THR A 101 16.34 -0.14 6.60
CA THR A 101 15.70 -1.46 6.72
C THR A 101 14.24 -1.41 6.27
N TRP A 102 13.61 -2.58 6.09
CA TRP A 102 12.19 -2.67 5.77
C TRP A 102 11.34 -1.85 6.75
N LYS A 103 11.59 -1.97 8.05
CA LYS A 103 10.91 -1.18 9.07
C LYS A 103 11.03 0.33 8.88
N THR A 104 12.22 0.83 8.52
CA THR A 104 12.42 2.27 8.28
C THR A 104 11.77 2.73 6.98
N LEU A 105 11.85 1.92 5.92
CA LEU A 105 11.26 2.26 4.63
C LEU A 105 9.74 2.20 4.66
N ASP A 106 9.18 1.21 5.35
CA ASP A 106 7.74 1.14 5.59
C ASP A 106 7.28 2.36 6.38
N LYS A 107 8.07 2.83 7.36
CA LYS A 107 7.79 4.08 8.07
C LYS A 107 7.82 5.31 7.15
N GLU A 108 8.78 5.39 6.22
CA GLU A 108 8.86 6.47 5.21
C GLU A 108 7.63 6.47 4.27
N ASP A 109 7.19 5.29 3.80
CA ASP A 109 6.01 5.18 2.92
C ASP A 109 4.70 5.35 3.68
N SER A 110 4.66 4.90 4.93
CA SER A 110 3.50 4.99 5.82
C SER A 110 3.45 6.29 6.60
N ASP A 111 4.24 7.30 6.21
CA ASP A 111 4.22 8.64 6.80
C ASP A 111 2.95 9.44 6.45
N TYR A 112 1.83 8.74 6.33
CA TYR A 112 0.46 9.20 6.54
C TYR A 112 0.33 10.08 7.80
N ARG A 113 1.20 9.89 8.82
CA ARG A 113 1.29 10.71 10.04
C ARG A 113 2.15 11.98 9.91
N SER A 114 3.00 12.11 8.87
CA SER A 114 3.62 13.38 8.50
C SER A 114 2.85 14.15 7.43
N GLY A 115 1.79 13.54 6.87
CA GLY A 115 0.85 14.20 5.98
C GLY A 115 0.31 15.52 6.53
N PRO A 116 -0.31 16.36 5.67
CA PRO A 116 -0.87 17.66 6.05
C PRO A 116 -1.71 17.57 7.33
N PRO A 117 -1.82 18.65 8.13
CA PRO A 117 -2.59 18.67 9.38
C PRO A 117 -3.99 18.01 9.26
N GLU A 118 -4.62 18.13 8.09
CA GLU A 118 -5.92 17.53 7.75
C GLU A 118 -5.88 16.00 7.73
N MET A 119 -4.82 15.39 7.19
CA MET A 119 -4.65 13.93 7.21
C MET A 119 -4.43 13.41 8.62
N LYS A 120 -3.65 14.14 9.43
CA LYS A 120 -3.45 13.80 10.85
C LYS A 120 -4.77 13.89 11.62
N ALA A 121 -5.55 14.95 11.39
CA ALA A 121 -6.87 15.11 11.96
C ALA A 121 -7.79 13.95 11.56
N ASN A 122 -7.81 13.55 10.29
CA ASN A 122 -8.62 12.42 9.81
C ASN A 122 -8.24 11.10 10.49
N SER A 123 -6.94 10.82 10.62
CA SER A 123 -6.45 9.62 11.32
C SER A 123 -6.94 9.54 12.78
N ARG A 124 -7.14 10.69 13.42
CA ARG A 124 -7.53 10.81 14.83
C ARG A 124 -9.04 10.80 15.04
N TYR A 125 -9.79 11.50 14.19
CA TYR A 125 -11.21 11.76 14.42
C TYR A 125 -12.13 10.82 13.65
N GLU A 126 -11.77 10.43 12.43
CA GLU A 126 -12.62 9.61 11.57
C GLU A 126 -12.96 8.22 12.18
N PRO A 127 -12.02 7.48 12.81
CA PRO A 127 -12.36 6.22 13.47
C PRO A 127 -13.36 6.38 14.61
N LYS A 128 -13.22 7.44 15.43
CA LYS A 128 -14.17 7.74 16.53
C LYS A 128 -15.54 8.12 15.98
N TRP A 129 -15.55 8.91 14.91
CA TRP A 129 -16.77 9.30 14.22
C TRP A 129 -17.52 8.07 13.67
N LEU A 130 -16.81 7.16 12.99
CA LEU A 130 -17.41 5.92 12.49
C LEU A 130 -17.95 5.03 13.61
N ASN A 131 -17.23 4.91 14.73
CA ASN A 131 -17.71 4.16 15.90
C ASN A 131 -19.03 4.71 16.43
N PHE A 132 -19.19 6.03 16.48
CA PHE A 132 -20.46 6.66 16.85
C PHE A 132 -21.59 6.31 15.87
N ILE A 133 -21.35 6.48 14.56
CA ILE A 133 -22.36 6.18 13.54
C ILE A 133 -22.78 4.71 13.59
N HIS A 134 -21.84 3.78 13.67
CA HIS A 134 -22.13 2.36 13.79
C HIS A 134 -22.91 2.03 15.07
N GLY A 135 -22.60 2.69 16.20
CA GLY A 135 -23.31 2.54 17.46
C GLY A 135 -24.78 2.95 17.35
N GLN A 136 -25.04 4.14 16.81
CA GLN A 136 -26.40 4.65 16.58
C GLN A 136 -27.18 3.77 15.60
N MET A 137 -26.58 3.42 14.47
CA MET A 137 -27.24 2.57 13.47
C MET A 137 -27.48 1.13 13.96
N LYS A 138 -26.70 0.62 14.91
CA LYS A 138 -26.95 -0.69 15.53
C LYS A 138 -28.12 -0.65 16.50
N ALA A 139 -28.33 0.48 17.20
CA ALA A 139 -29.43 0.67 18.12
C ALA A 139 -30.75 0.94 17.37
N ASP A 140 -30.74 1.90 16.44
CA ASP A 140 -31.97 2.46 15.87
C ASP A 140 -32.20 2.05 14.41
N GLY A 141 -31.25 1.35 13.79
CA GLY A 141 -31.30 0.94 12.37
C GLY A 141 -31.05 2.09 11.37
N SER A 142 -31.15 3.34 11.82
CA SER A 142 -30.90 4.54 11.02
C SER A 142 -30.47 5.70 11.92
N ILE A 143 -29.90 6.75 11.33
CA ILE A 143 -29.57 7.99 12.05
C ILE A 143 -29.98 9.19 11.20
N LEU A 144 -30.56 10.24 11.78
CA LEU A 144 -30.85 11.47 11.06
C LEU A 144 -29.55 12.08 10.50
N ARG A 145 -29.60 12.65 9.30
CA ARG A 145 -28.43 13.26 8.66
C ARG A 145 -27.80 14.32 9.55
N GLU A 146 -28.60 15.17 10.19
CA GLU A 146 -28.11 16.24 11.06
C GLU A 146 -27.50 15.70 12.36
N ASP A 147 -27.99 14.58 12.90
CA ASP A 147 -27.40 13.93 14.08
C ASP A 147 -26.09 13.23 13.75
N ALA A 148 -26.00 12.61 12.56
CA ALA A 148 -24.75 12.05 12.06
C ALA A 148 -23.66 13.13 11.92
N ILE A 149 -24.06 14.33 11.50
CA ILE A 149 -23.15 15.47 11.37
C ILE A 149 -22.82 16.06 12.75
N SER A 150 -23.81 16.54 13.49
CA SER A 150 -23.60 17.31 14.72
C SER A 150 -23.21 16.42 15.90
N GLY A 151 -23.94 15.32 16.10
CA GLY A 151 -23.63 14.33 17.13
C GLY A 151 -22.29 13.63 16.86
N GLY A 152 -22.03 13.28 15.59
CA GLY A 152 -20.75 12.71 15.19
C GLY A 152 -19.57 13.66 15.42
N ALA A 153 -19.73 14.96 15.11
CA ALA A 153 -18.73 15.98 15.39
C ALA A 153 -18.43 16.10 16.90
N HIS A 154 -19.48 16.20 17.71
CA HIS A 154 -19.37 16.27 19.17
C HIS A 154 -18.66 15.05 19.75
N TYR A 155 -19.10 13.84 19.40
CA TYR A 155 -18.52 12.59 19.92
C TYR A 155 -17.04 12.40 19.53
N SER A 156 -16.69 12.72 18.29
CA SER A 156 -15.32 12.55 17.78
C SER A 156 -14.37 13.68 18.18
N GLY A 157 -14.90 14.84 18.61
CA GLY A 157 -14.14 16.04 18.92
C GLY A 157 -13.61 16.76 17.67
N CYS A 158 -14.31 16.65 16.54
CA CYS A 158 -13.95 17.35 15.30
C CYS A 158 -14.94 18.47 14.96
N ALA A 159 -14.58 19.32 13.99
CA ALA A 159 -15.48 20.39 13.53
C ALA A 159 -16.68 19.80 12.77
N VAL A 160 -17.82 20.49 12.83
CA VAL A 160 -19.06 20.12 12.10
C VAL A 160 -18.81 19.94 10.61
N GLN A 161 -17.98 20.79 10.00
CA GLN A 161 -17.62 20.68 8.59
C GLN A 161 -16.81 19.40 8.29
N THR A 162 -15.91 19.02 9.20
CA THR A 162 -15.15 17.76 9.08
C THR A 162 -16.08 16.55 9.14
N SER A 163 -17.04 16.56 10.07
CA SER A 163 -18.08 15.53 10.18
C SER A 163 -18.94 15.43 8.91
N ARG A 164 -19.31 16.57 8.31
CA ARG A 164 -20.01 16.63 7.00
C ARG A 164 -19.18 16.01 5.87
N ASN A 165 -17.87 16.25 5.85
CA ASN A 165 -16.97 15.65 4.87
C ASN A 165 -16.87 14.13 5.07
N TYR A 166 -16.79 13.64 6.32
CA TYR A 166 -16.82 12.21 6.62
C TYR A 166 -18.13 11.57 6.17
N LEU A 167 -19.26 12.19 6.49
CA LEU A 167 -20.55 11.68 6.05
C LEU A 167 -20.61 11.60 4.52
N THR A 168 -20.20 12.67 3.82
CA THR A 168 -20.17 12.69 2.35
C THR A 168 -19.30 11.56 1.78
N LYS A 169 -18.10 11.36 2.32
CA LYS A 169 -17.19 10.25 1.97
C LYS A 169 -17.86 8.89 2.18
N HIS A 170 -18.48 8.70 3.34
CA HIS A 170 -19.09 7.43 3.75
C HIS A 170 -20.51 7.21 3.24
N THR A 171 -21.14 8.18 2.57
CA THR A 171 -22.39 7.99 1.81
C THR A 171 -22.16 7.89 0.30
N SER A 172 -20.89 7.88 -0.15
CA SER A 172 -20.55 7.68 -1.55
C SER A 172 -21.13 6.36 -2.09
N PRO A 173 -21.31 6.22 -3.42
CA PRO A 173 -21.88 5.01 -4.02
C PRO A 173 -21.15 3.71 -3.65
N TRP A 174 -19.87 3.81 -3.29
CA TRP A 174 -18.98 2.70 -2.96
C TRP A 174 -18.86 2.42 -1.46
N SER A 175 -19.54 3.21 -0.62
CA SER A 175 -19.49 3.04 0.83
C SER A 175 -20.62 2.16 1.37
N CYS A 176 -20.45 1.72 2.63
CA CYS A 176 -21.39 0.90 3.38
C CYS A 176 -22.64 1.65 3.85
N PHE A 177 -22.68 2.98 3.77
CA PHE A 177 -23.87 3.77 4.08
C PHE A 177 -24.52 4.34 2.82
N LYS A 178 -25.80 4.69 2.96
CA LYS A 178 -26.55 5.47 1.97
C LYS A 178 -27.50 6.44 2.66
N GLU A 179 -27.77 7.56 2.01
CA GLU A 179 -28.85 8.47 2.40
C GLU A 179 -30.18 7.95 1.84
N LYS A 180 -31.24 8.05 2.63
CA LYS A 180 -32.63 7.78 2.26
C LYS A 180 -33.54 8.84 2.88
N VAL A 181 -34.70 9.08 2.28
CA VAL A 181 -35.78 9.85 2.90
C VAL A 181 -36.73 8.88 3.62
N ASP A 182 -37.02 9.14 4.90
CA ASP A 182 -37.96 8.36 5.70
C ASP A 182 -39.42 8.67 5.33
N SER A 183 -40.38 8.03 6.02
CA SER A 183 -41.82 8.26 5.80
C SER A 183 -42.28 9.67 6.20
N SER A 184 -41.48 10.38 6.99
CA SER A 184 -41.77 11.71 7.51
C SER A 184 -41.11 12.82 6.68
N GLY A 185 -40.39 12.46 5.60
CA GLY A 185 -39.67 13.41 4.75
C GLY A 185 -38.27 13.79 5.25
N ASN A 186 -37.78 13.16 6.32
CA ASN A 186 -36.45 13.44 6.85
C ASN A 186 -35.37 12.64 6.13
N LYS A 187 -34.18 13.23 6.01
CA LYS A 187 -33.00 12.54 5.50
C LYS A 187 -32.36 11.71 6.61
N VAL A 188 -32.29 10.41 6.39
CA VAL A 188 -31.68 9.44 7.30
C VAL A 188 -30.55 8.69 6.61
N ILE A 189 -29.56 8.28 7.38
CA ILE A 189 -28.45 7.45 6.96
C ILE A 189 -28.75 6.02 7.40
N VAL A 190 -28.69 5.09 6.45
CA VAL A 190 -28.97 3.66 6.66
C VAL A 190 -27.84 2.82 6.08
N TYR A 191 -27.72 1.57 6.54
CA TYR A 191 -26.79 0.63 5.92
C TYR A 191 -27.22 0.36 4.48
N ARG A 192 -26.24 0.33 3.58
CA ARG A 192 -26.44 -0.15 2.23
C ARG A 192 -26.53 -1.67 2.31
N ASN A 193 -27.69 -2.22 1.96
CA ASN A 193 -27.83 -3.67 1.78
C ASN A 193 -26.94 -4.11 0.62
N LEU A 194 -25.71 -4.53 0.93
CA LEU A 194 -24.82 -5.18 -0.01
C LEU A 194 -25.33 -6.60 -0.22
N THR A 195 -26.40 -6.71 -0.99
CA THR A 195 -26.98 -8.00 -1.40
C THR A 195 -26.04 -8.68 -2.39
N GLY A 196 -25.04 -9.39 -1.86
CA GLY A 196 -24.48 -10.62 -2.40
C GLY A 196 -23.83 -10.66 -3.79
N LYS A 197 -23.76 -9.57 -4.57
CA LYS A 197 -23.00 -9.56 -5.82
C LYS A 197 -21.70 -8.77 -5.66
N PRO A 198 -20.52 -9.39 -5.82
CA PRO A 198 -19.26 -8.67 -5.81
C PRO A 198 -19.29 -7.59 -6.89
N ILE A 199 -18.91 -6.38 -6.50
CA ILE A 199 -18.82 -5.25 -7.41
C ILE A 199 -17.63 -5.48 -8.35
N THR A 200 -17.89 -5.94 -9.57
CA THR A 200 -16.92 -5.89 -10.67
C THR A 200 -16.80 -4.45 -11.17
N VAL A 201 -15.77 -3.74 -10.72
CA VAL A 201 -15.42 -2.42 -11.27
C VAL A 201 -14.74 -2.63 -12.62
N LYS A 202 -15.44 -2.31 -13.72
CA LYS A 202 -14.80 -2.15 -15.03
C LYS A 202 -14.12 -0.78 -15.06
N VAL A 203 -12.83 -0.74 -14.75
CA VAL A 203 -12.04 0.50 -14.90
C VAL A 203 -11.74 0.67 -16.38
N ALA A 204 -12.43 1.61 -17.03
CA ALA A 204 -12.07 2.04 -18.38
C ALA A 204 -10.88 3.00 -18.27
N TYR A 205 -9.67 2.51 -18.50
CA TYR A 205 -8.50 3.38 -18.68
C TYR A 205 -8.62 4.07 -20.04
N ARG A 206 -8.80 5.39 -20.04
CA ARG A 206 -8.54 6.22 -21.23
C ARG A 206 -7.03 6.25 -21.45
N ASP A 207 -6.61 5.72 -22.58
CA ASP A 207 -5.22 5.68 -23.05
C ASP A 207 -4.75 7.11 -23.35
N HIS A 208 -4.02 7.72 -22.41
CA HIS A 208 -3.34 9.00 -22.62
C HIS A 208 -2.01 8.76 -23.35
N ARG A 209 -2.08 8.31 -24.61
CA ARG A 209 -0.95 8.33 -25.54
C ARG A 209 -1.12 9.52 -26.49
N GLY A 210 -0.55 10.65 -26.11
CA GLY A 210 -0.59 11.86 -26.94
C GLY A 210 0.24 13.01 -26.37
N TYR A 211 1.53 12.78 -26.12
CA TYR A 211 2.51 13.88 -26.03
C TYR A 211 3.85 13.36 -26.56
N ARG A 212 4.07 13.53 -27.87
CA ARG A 212 5.42 13.45 -28.46
C ARG A 212 6.03 14.82 -28.27
N GLY A 213 7.05 14.91 -27.42
CA GLY A 213 7.93 16.07 -27.37
C GLY A 213 8.74 16.15 -28.66
N GLU A 214 8.68 17.30 -29.30
CA GLU A 214 9.63 17.72 -30.33
C GLU A 214 10.98 17.93 -29.63
N ASN A 215 12.01 17.23 -30.11
CA ASN A 215 13.39 17.41 -29.66
C ASN A 215 14.02 18.50 -30.52
N ASP A 216 14.40 19.60 -29.85
CA ASP A 216 15.25 20.65 -30.40
C ASP A 216 16.62 20.11 -30.81
N GLY A 217 16.97 20.30 -32.09
CA GLY A 217 18.28 20.02 -32.63
C GLY A 217 19.30 21.09 -32.22
N ARG A 218 20.35 20.68 -31.50
CA ARG A 218 21.63 21.40 -31.43
C ARG A 218 22.65 20.72 -32.35
N THR A 219 23.10 21.46 -33.36
CA THR A 219 24.30 21.19 -34.16
C THR A 219 25.58 21.41 -33.36
N PRO A 220 26.64 20.60 -33.53
CA PRO A 220 27.94 20.85 -32.92
C PRO A 220 28.79 21.83 -33.76
N GLU A 221 29.48 22.74 -33.07
CA GLU A 221 30.54 23.59 -33.60
C GLU A 221 31.77 22.76 -33.98
N LYS A 222 32.37 23.12 -35.12
CA LYS A 222 33.68 22.64 -35.56
C LYS A 222 34.78 23.50 -34.91
N THR A 223 35.77 22.84 -34.32
CA THR A 223 37.15 23.35 -34.18
C THR A 223 38.11 22.19 -34.41
#